data_AF-A0A2N3CK48-F1
#
_entry.id   AF-A0A2N3CK48-F1
#
_cell.length_a   1.000
_cell.length_b   1.000
_cell.length_c   1.000
_cell.angle_alpha   90.00
_cell.angle_beta   90.00
_cell.angle_gamma   90.00
#
_symmetry.space_group_name_H-M   'P 1'
#
loop_
_entity.id
_entity.type
_entity.pdbx_description
1 polymer ?
#
loop_
_entity_poly.entity_id
_entity_poly.type
_entity_poly.pdbx_seq_one_letter_code
_entity_poly.pdbx_strand_id
1 'polypeptide(L)'
;QPFTLVGATTRLGLLTTPLRDRFGIPVRLEFYTAEELEQIVTRAARLLGAEAEPAGAREIARRARGTPRIAGRLLRRVVDFAVVEGDGRVTQALADDALTRLGVDLLGLDSADRRYLRLIAESYGGGPVGVETLSAALSESRDAIEEVIEPFLLQQGLIARTPRGRVLAAGAWRHLGLEPPRAQAQGALFDG
;
A
#
# COMPACT_ATOMS: atom_id res chain seq x y z
N GLN A 1 -15.75 39.44 -2.18
CA GLN A 1 -16.17 38.77 -3.43
C GLN A 1 -16.59 37.34 -3.10
N PRO A 2 -17.63 36.77 -3.73
CA PRO A 2 -17.91 35.34 -3.66
C PRO A 2 -16.71 34.53 -4.16
N PHE A 3 -16.43 33.39 -3.54
CA PHE A 3 -15.36 32.47 -3.95
C PHE A 3 -15.79 31.01 -3.73
N THR A 4 -15.07 30.08 -4.37
CA THR A 4 -15.26 28.63 -4.18
C THR A 4 -14.09 28.09 -3.36
N LEU A 5 -14.38 27.46 -2.22
CA LEU A 5 -13.40 26.77 -1.41
C LEU A 5 -13.34 25.29 -1.80
N VAL A 6 -12.14 24.79 -2.09
CA VAL A 6 -11.87 23.37 -2.29
C VAL A 6 -10.97 22.88 -1.16
N GLY A 7 -11.47 21.94 -0.36
CA GLY A 7 -10.72 21.30 0.72
C GLY A 7 -10.38 19.86 0.36
N ALA A 8 -9.22 19.38 0.79
CA ALA A 8 -8.81 17.98 0.67
C ALA A 8 -8.33 17.46 2.03
N THR A 9 -8.75 16.25 2.41
CA THR A 9 -8.32 15.59 3.65
C THR A 9 -8.23 14.09 3.44
N THR A 10 -7.26 13.45 4.11
CA THR A 10 -7.14 11.99 4.22
C THR A 10 -8.16 11.41 5.21
N ARG A 11 -8.65 12.23 6.15
CA ARG A 11 -9.55 11.82 7.24
C ARG A 11 -10.74 12.79 7.34
N LEU A 12 -11.83 12.47 6.63
CA LEU A 12 -13.08 13.23 6.70
C LEU A 12 -13.62 13.34 8.15
N GLY A 13 -13.38 12.34 8.99
CA GLY A 13 -13.80 12.31 10.39
C GLY A 13 -13.04 13.28 11.31
N LEU A 14 -11.92 13.85 10.88
CA LEU A 14 -11.20 14.87 11.66
C LEU A 14 -11.75 16.28 11.44
N LEU A 15 -12.63 16.49 10.44
CA LEU A 15 -13.28 17.78 10.24
C LEU A 15 -14.40 17.95 11.26
N THR A 16 -14.42 19.12 11.91
CA THR A 16 -15.52 19.49 12.79
C THR A 16 -16.83 19.54 12.01
N THR A 17 -17.92 19.08 12.61
CA THR A 17 -19.25 19.08 11.99
C THR A 17 -19.61 20.44 11.38
N PRO A 18 -19.42 21.59 12.07
CA PRO A 18 -19.76 22.89 11.50
C PRO A 18 -18.99 23.28 10.24
N LEU A 19 -17.73 22.83 10.10
CA LEU A 19 -16.93 23.09 8.91
C LEU A 19 -17.31 22.13 7.78
N ARG A 20 -17.53 20.84 8.10
CA ARG A 20 -17.95 19.82 7.14
C ARG A 20 -19.27 20.18 6.46
N ASP A 21 -20.24 20.67 7.23
CA ASP A 21 -21.57 21.05 6.73
C ASP A 21 -21.53 22.26 5.78
N ARG A 22 -20.39 22.98 5.69
CA ARG A 22 -20.18 24.07 4.72
C ARG A 22 -19.74 23.58 3.34
N PHE A 23 -19.34 22.32 3.20
CA PHE A 23 -18.97 21.73 1.91
C PHE A 23 -20.19 21.06 1.26
N GLY A 24 -20.85 21.74 0.32
CA GLY A 24 -22.05 21.24 -0.35
C GLY A 24 -21.82 20.10 -1.35
N ILE A 25 -20.56 19.82 -1.72
CA ILE A 25 -20.20 18.76 -2.69
C ILE A 25 -19.11 17.88 -2.06
N PRO A 26 -19.49 16.87 -1.26
CA PRO A 26 -18.53 15.89 -0.75
C PRO A 26 -18.15 14.91 -1.86
N VAL A 27 -16.85 14.81 -2.15
CA VAL A 27 -16.28 13.82 -3.08
C VAL A 27 -15.35 12.90 -2.32
N ARG A 28 -15.58 11.59 -2.42
CA ARG A 28 -14.68 10.57 -1.90
C ARG A 28 -13.94 9.92 -3.05
N LEU A 29 -12.62 10.01 -3.03
CA LEU A 29 -11.77 9.28 -3.98
C LEU A 29 -11.55 7.86 -3.45
N GLU A 30 -11.70 6.90 -4.34
CA GLU A 30 -11.36 5.50 -4.09
C GLU A 30 -10.04 5.15 -4.77
N PHE A 31 -9.45 4.03 -4.36
CA PHE A 31 -8.29 3.50 -5.06
C PHE A 31 -8.69 3.07 -6.47
N TYR A 32 -7.79 3.33 -7.41
CA TYR A 32 -7.98 2.94 -8.81
C TYR A 32 -7.87 1.43 -8.97
N THR A 33 -8.58 0.88 -9.94
CA THR A 33 -8.39 -0.51 -10.34
C THR A 33 -7.08 -0.71 -11.08
N ALA A 34 -6.64 -1.96 -11.21
CA ALA A 34 -5.43 -2.27 -11.98
C ALA A 34 -5.60 -1.88 -13.46
N GLU A 35 -6.80 -2.02 -14.02
CA GLU A 35 -7.14 -1.67 -15.40
C GLU A 35 -7.09 -0.15 -15.62
N GLU A 36 -7.64 0.64 -14.69
CA GLU A 36 -7.55 2.10 -14.76
C GLU A 36 -6.09 2.57 -14.63
N LEU A 37 -5.32 1.94 -13.75
CA LEU A 37 -3.89 2.24 -13.60
C LEU A 37 -3.09 1.83 -14.83
N GLU A 38 -3.41 0.73 -15.50
CA GLU A 38 -2.79 0.32 -16.77
C GLU A 38 -2.95 1.43 -17.83
N GLN A 39 -4.15 2.03 -17.92
CA GLN A 39 -4.39 3.16 -18.82
C GLN A 39 -3.54 4.39 -18.44
N ILE A 40 -3.47 4.71 -17.14
CA ILE A 40 -2.66 5.82 -16.63
C ILE A 40 -1.17 5.61 -16.93
N VAL A 41 -0.66 4.40 -16.68
CA VAL A 41 0.74 4.03 -16.93
C VAL A 41 1.06 4.09 -18.42
N THR A 42 0.20 3.50 -19.26
CA THR A 42 0.36 3.51 -20.72
C THR A 42 0.41 4.94 -21.25
N ARG A 43 -0.50 5.80 -20.81
CA ARG A 43 -0.50 7.22 -21.17
C ARG A 43 0.76 7.93 -20.68
N ALA A 44 1.18 7.67 -19.44
CA ALA A 44 2.37 8.29 -18.86
C ALA A 44 3.66 7.86 -19.59
N ALA A 45 3.77 6.60 -20.03
CA ALA A 45 4.91 6.11 -20.79
C ALA A 45 5.06 6.86 -22.11
N ARG A 46 3.95 7.05 -22.84
CA ARG A 46 3.93 7.84 -24.07
C ARG A 46 4.38 9.29 -23.86
N LEU A 47 3.96 9.93 -22.75
CA LEU A 47 4.37 11.29 -22.42
C LEU A 47 5.86 11.39 -22.04
N LEU A 48 6.45 10.31 -21.56
CA LEU A 48 7.89 10.22 -21.27
C LEU A 48 8.73 9.81 -22.49
N GLY A 49 8.10 9.55 -23.64
CA GLY A 49 8.78 9.06 -24.84
C GLY A 49 9.28 7.61 -24.70
N ALA A 50 8.75 6.84 -23.75
CA ALA A 50 9.09 5.44 -23.55
C ALA A 50 8.06 4.54 -24.26
N GLU A 51 8.55 3.51 -24.96
CA GLU A 51 7.70 2.46 -25.53
C GLU A 51 7.38 1.43 -24.43
N ALA A 52 6.10 1.26 -24.12
CA ALA A 52 5.64 0.32 -23.10
C ALA A 52 4.64 -0.67 -23.70
N GLU A 53 4.94 -1.96 -23.57
CA GLU A 53 4.00 -3.02 -23.95
C GLU A 53 2.82 -3.07 -22.97
N PRO A 54 1.63 -3.50 -23.40
CA PRO A 54 0.48 -3.66 -22.51
C PRO A 54 0.79 -4.52 -21.28
N ALA A 55 1.57 -5.59 -21.44
CA ALA A 55 1.96 -6.47 -20.34
C ALA A 55 2.91 -5.79 -19.34
N GLY A 56 3.86 -4.97 -19.81
CA GLY A 56 4.75 -4.19 -18.94
C GLY A 56 4.01 -3.09 -18.17
N ALA A 57 3.10 -2.38 -18.84
CA ALA A 57 2.26 -1.37 -18.20
C ALA A 57 1.36 -1.99 -17.11
N ARG A 58 0.77 -3.16 -17.40
CA ARG A 58 -0.04 -3.92 -16.44
C ARG A 58 0.76 -4.38 -15.23
N GLU A 59 2.00 -4.82 -15.42
CA GLU A 59 2.88 -5.24 -14.32
C GLU A 59 3.12 -4.08 -13.34
N ILE A 60 3.45 -2.90 -13.86
CA ILE A 60 3.60 -1.69 -13.05
C ILE A 60 2.28 -1.32 -12.35
N ALA A 61 1.15 -1.39 -13.06
CA ALA A 61 -0.16 -1.05 -12.53
C ALA A 61 -0.57 -1.95 -11.35
N ARG A 62 -0.35 -3.27 -11.45
CA ARG A 62 -0.67 -4.22 -10.36
C ARG A 62 0.12 -3.95 -9.09
N ARG A 63 1.36 -3.46 -9.22
CA ARG A 63 2.23 -3.12 -8.08
C ARG A 63 2.07 -1.69 -7.57
N ALA A 64 1.16 -0.90 -8.15
CA ALA A 64 1.01 0.52 -7.81
C ALA A 64 0.03 0.81 -6.65
N ARG A 65 -0.48 -0.22 -5.96
CA ARG A 65 -1.33 -0.08 -4.77
C ARG A 65 -2.54 0.85 -5.00
N GLY A 66 -3.19 0.72 -6.15
CA GLY A 66 -4.37 1.53 -6.51
C GLY A 66 -4.11 3.03 -6.63
N THR A 67 -2.85 3.46 -6.68
CA THR A 67 -2.46 4.88 -6.53
C THR A 67 -1.72 5.40 -7.76
N PRO A 68 -2.29 6.34 -8.54
CA PRO A 68 -1.67 6.89 -9.75
C PRO A 68 -0.28 7.51 -9.50
N ARG A 69 -0.10 8.16 -8.35
CA ARG A 69 1.19 8.74 -7.95
C ARG A 69 2.28 7.66 -7.81
N ILE A 70 1.93 6.49 -7.25
CA ILE A 70 2.86 5.36 -7.12
C ILE A 70 3.13 4.78 -8.49
N ALA A 71 2.10 4.54 -9.30
CA ALA A 71 2.23 4.02 -10.67
C ALA A 71 3.20 4.85 -11.51
N GLY A 72 3.05 6.18 -11.52
CA GLY A 72 3.94 7.08 -12.25
C GLY A 72 5.37 7.10 -11.70
N ARG A 73 5.56 6.95 -10.38
CA ARG A 73 6.90 6.85 -9.76
C ARG A 73 7.59 5.55 -10.17
N LEU A 74 6.87 4.43 -10.12
CA LEU A 74 7.37 3.12 -10.53
C LEU A 74 7.73 3.12 -12.01
N LEU A 75 6.85 3.62 -12.88
CA LEU A 75 7.11 3.73 -14.30
C LEU A 75 8.41 4.48 -14.60
N ARG A 76 8.64 5.64 -13.98
CA ARG A 76 9.90 6.38 -14.19
C ARG A 76 11.13 5.52 -13.88
N ARG A 77 11.11 4.77 -12.77
CA ARG A 77 12.21 3.87 -12.42
C ARG A 77 12.36 2.72 -13.40
N VAL A 78 11.27 2.09 -13.80
CA VAL A 78 11.30 1.00 -14.80
C VAL A 78 11.82 1.51 -16.15
N VAL A 79 11.47 2.73 -16.55
CA VAL A 79 12.04 3.38 -17.75
C VAL A 79 13.54 3.62 -17.60
N ASP A 80 14.02 4.06 -16.43
CA ASP A 80 15.46 4.18 -16.18
C ASP A 80 16.18 2.84 -16.43
N PHE A 81 15.62 1.71 -15.97
CA PHE A 81 16.14 0.37 -16.26
C PHE A 81 16.07 0.02 -17.74
N ALA A 82 14.96 0.31 -18.42
CA ALA A 82 14.78 0.02 -19.84
C ALA A 82 15.83 0.72 -20.72
N VAL A 83 16.25 1.92 -20.35
CA VAL A 83 17.26 2.71 -21.08
C VAL A 83 18.68 2.20 -20.82
N VAL A 84 18.98 1.75 -19.60
CA VAL A 84 20.34 1.33 -19.22
C VAL A 84 20.64 -0.12 -19.56
N GLU A 85 19.66 -1.02 -19.40
CA GLU A 85 19.87 -2.47 -19.44
C GLU A 85 19.10 -3.16 -20.58
N GLY A 86 18.22 -2.44 -21.28
CA GLY A 86 17.35 -2.98 -22.34
C GLY A 86 17.50 -2.27 -23.69
N ASP A 87 16.49 -2.44 -24.53
CA ASP A 87 16.36 -1.78 -25.84
C ASP A 87 15.47 -0.52 -25.76
N GLY A 88 15.24 0.01 -24.55
CA GLY A 88 14.34 1.14 -24.30
C GLY A 88 12.86 0.75 -24.17
N ARG A 89 12.49 -0.53 -24.32
CA ARG A 89 11.10 -0.99 -24.17
C ARG A 89 10.78 -1.50 -22.77
N VAL A 90 9.61 -1.11 -22.27
CA VAL A 90 9.05 -1.62 -21.01
C VAL A 90 8.22 -2.87 -21.29
N THR A 91 8.88 -4.03 -21.22
CA THR A 91 8.24 -5.35 -21.30
C THR A 91 7.82 -5.84 -19.91
N GLN A 92 7.02 -6.91 -19.83
CA GLN A 92 6.65 -7.51 -18.54
C GLN A 92 7.86 -8.00 -17.74
N ALA A 93 8.79 -8.71 -18.40
CA ALA A 93 9.97 -9.26 -17.73
C ALA A 93 10.90 -8.16 -17.19
N LEU A 94 11.08 -7.09 -17.97
CA LEU A 94 11.89 -5.94 -17.54
C LEU A 94 11.22 -5.19 -16.38
N ALA A 95 9.90 -5.01 -16.43
CA ALA A 95 9.16 -4.39 -15.34
C ALA A 95 9.23 -5.23 -14.06
N ASP A 96 9.07 -6.55 -14.14
CA ASP A 96 9.18 -7.47 -13.00
C ASP A 96 10.58 -7.41 -12.35
N ASP A 97 11.65 -7.53 -13.15
CA ASP A 97 13.03 -7.47 -12.63
C ASP A 97 13.32 -6.12 -11.96
N ALA A 98 13.01 -5.02 -12.65
CA ALA A 98 13.22 -3.67 -12.14
C ALA A 98 12.48 -3.44 -10.83
N LEU A 99 11.19 -3.80 -10.75
CA LEU A 99 10.37 -3.63 -9.55
C LEU A 99 10.87 -4.50 -8.40
N THR A 100 11.27 -5.74 -8.68
CA THR A 100 11.86 -6.65 -7.69
C THR A 100 13.16 -6.10 -7.12
N ARG A 101 14.05 -5.56 -7.96
CA ARG A 101 15.31 -4.90 -7.55
C ARG A 101 15.09 -3.61 -6.77
N LEU A 102 14.02 -2.88 -7.06
CA LEU A 102 13.57 -1.73 -6.28
C LEU A 102 12.93 -2.14 -4.93
N GLY A 103 12.82 -3.44 -4.66
CA GLY A 103 12.21 -3.95 -3.44
C GLY A 103 10.69 -3.80 -3.42
N VAL A 104 10.03 -3.83 -4.58
CA VAL A 104 8.58 -3.85 -4.72
C VAL A 104 8.14 -5.25 -5.13
N ASP A 105 7.44 -5.95 -4.23
CA ASP A 105 6.99 -7.32 -4.50
C ASP A 105 5.76 -7.39 -5.40
N LEU A 106 5.29 -8.61 -5.66
CA LEU A 106 4.13 -8.90 -6.52
C LEU A 106 2.81 -8.27 -6.03
N LEU A 107 2.68 -7.97 -4.73
CA LEU A 107 1.52 -7.27 -4.17
C LEU A 107 1.68 -5.74 -4.21
N GLY A 108 2.84 -5.24 -4.65
CA GLY A 108 3.17 -3.83 -4.64
C GLY A 108 3.68 -3.32 -3.30
N LEU A 109 4.01 -4.22 -2.36
CA LEU A 109 4.55 -3.83 -1.06
C LEU A 109 6.02 -3.46 -1.19
N ASP A 110 6.38 -2.33 -0.60
CA ASP A 110 7.77 -1.88 -0.56
C ASP A 110 8.50 -2.39 0.70
N SER A 111 9.73 -1.92 0.91
CA SER A 111 10.53 -2.32 2.07
C SER A 111 9.90 -1.90 3.40
N ALA A 112 9.21 -0.75 3.46
CA ALA A 112 8.61 -0.26 4.69
C ALA A 112 7.40 -1.11 5.07
N ASP A 113 6.54 -1.43 4.10
CA ASP A 113 5.39 -2.31 4.27
C ASP A 113 5.82 -3.70 4.79
N ARG A 114 6.84 -4.29 4.16
CA ARG A 114 7.33 -5.61 4.55
C ARG A 114 8.02 -5.60 5.90
N ARG A 115 8.77 -4.54 6.24
CA ARG A 115 9.37 -4.36 7.57
C ARG A 115 8.28 -4.23 8.64
N TYR A 116 7.21 -3.50 8.36
CA TYR A 116 6.05 -3.39 9.24
C TYR A 116 5.41 -4.77 9.49
N LEU A 117 5.12 -5.54 8.43
CA LEU A 117 4.52 -6.87 8.56
C LEU A 117 5.43 -7.85 9.31
N ARG A 118 6.73 -7.90 8.95
CA ARG A 118 7.71 -8.77 9.62
C ARG A 118 7.89 -8.43 11.09
N LEU A 119 7.94 -7.14 11.44
CA LEU A 119 8.04 -6.73 12.83
C LEU A 119 6.89 -7.30 13.66
N ILE A 120 5.65 -7.19 13.17
CA ILE A 120 4.49 -7.76 13.87
C ILE A 120 4.58 -9.29 13.94
N ALA A 121 4.98 -9.96 12.85
CA ALA A 121 5.10 -11.41 12.79
C ALA A 121 6.17 -11.95 13.77
N GLU A 122 7.40 -11.45 13.65
CA GLU A 122 8.58 -12.03 14.28
C GLU A 122 8.77 -11.54 15.71
N SER A 123 8.54 -10.25 15.98
CA SER A 123 8.77 -9.67 17.31
C SER A 123 7.56 -9.77 18.24
N TYR A 124 6.35 -9.84 17.67
CA TYR A 124 5.10 -9.80 18.44
C TYR A 124 4.17 -11.00 18.16
N GLY A 125 4.63 -12.02 17.43
CA GLY A 125 3.86 -13.24 17.18
C GLY A 125 2.52 -12.98 16.45
N GLY A 126 2.45 -11.95 15.61
CA GLY A 126 1.21 -11.55 14.95
C GLY A 126 0.36 -10.51 15.67
N GLY A 127 0.79 -10.03 16.84
CA GLY A 127 0.10 -9.01 17.63
C GLY A 127 -0.84 -9.57 18.71
N PRO A 128 -1.64 -8.71 19.38
CA PRO A 128 -1.90 -7.30 19.07
C PRO A 128 -0.76 -6.35 19.47
N VAL A 129 -0.48 -5.34 18.64
CA VAL A 129 0.56 -4.31 18.89
C VAL A 129 -0.02 -2.90 18.78
N GLY A 130 0.32 -2.03 19.73
CA GLY A 130 -0.07 -0.62 19.70
C GLY A 130 0.69 0.17 18.63
N VAL A 131 0.07 1.24 18.09
CA VAL A 131 0.73 2.07 17.06
C VAL A 131 1.95 2.80 17.59
N GLU A 132 1.95 3.21 18.86
CA GLU A 132 3.10 3.87 19.48
C GLU A 132 4.31 2.91 19.56
N THR A 133 4.06 1.64 19.87
CA THR A 133 5.10 0.60 19.86
C THR A 133 5.66 0.37 18.46
N LEU A 134 4.80 0.32 17.44
CA LEU A 134 5.22 0.16 16.04
C LEU A 134 6.00 1.38 15.54
N SER A 135 5.53 2.59 15.87
CA SER A 135 6.18 3.87 15.60
C SER A 135 7.61 3.89 16.16
N ALA A 136 7.77 3.57 17.44
CA ALA A 136 9.08 3.50 18.09
C ALA A 136 10.01 2.45 17.45
N ALA A 137 9.51 1.23 17.21
CA ALA A 137 10.32 0.13 16.68
C ALA A 137 10.71 0.30 15.20
N LEU A 138 9.87 0.96 14.39
CA LEU A 138 10.14 1.24 12.99
C LEU A 138 10.93 2.54 12.79
N SER A 139 10.98 3.40 13.81
CA SER A 139 11.47 4.78 13.72
C SER A 139 10.69 5.61 12.69
N GLU A 140 9.38 5.38 12.65
CA GLU A 140 8.43 6.04 11.75
C GLU A 140 7.40 6.80 12.58
N SER A 141 6.89 7.93 12.07
CA SER A 141 5.84 8.65 12.79
C SER A 141 4.54 7.85 12.80
N ARG A 142 3.73 8.06 13.85
CA ARG A 142 2.39 7.48 13.92
C ARG A 142 1.55 7.82 12.68
N ASP A 143 1.60 9.06 12.22
CA ASP A 143 0.85 9.48 11.03
C ASP A 143 1.33 8.79 9.77
N ALA A 144 2.65 8.58 9.61
CA ALA A 144 3.18 7.80 8.48
C ALA A 144 2.65 6.36 8.48
N ILE A 145 2.61 5.71 9.66
CA ILE A 145 2.03 4.37 9.79
C ILE A 145 0.54 4.38 9.44
N GLU A 146 -0.26 5.25 10.06
CA GLU A 146 -1.71 5.21 9.95
C GLU A 146 -2.25 5.70 8.60
N GLU A 147 -1.53 6.63 7.94
CA GLU A 147 -1.99 7.28 6.71
C GLU A 147 -1.27 6.81 5.44
N VAL A 148 -0.07 6.24 5.55
CA VAL A 148 0.72 5.82 4.37
C VAL A 148 0.81 4.30 4.28
N ILE A 149 1.17 3.63 5.36
CA ILE A 149 1.44 2.17 5.35
C ILE A 149 0.15 1.37 5.52
N GLU A 150 -0.58 1.61 6.62
CA GLU A 150 -1.73 0.79 7.00
C GLU A 150 -2.90 0.77 5.99
N PRO A 151 -3.25 1.85 5.26
CA PRO A 151 -4.45 1.85 4.41
C PRO A 151 -4.45 0.72 3.37
N PHE A 152 -3.34 0.51 2.66
CA PHE A 152 -3.26 -0.54 1.66
C PHE A 152 -3.21 -1.94 2.29
N LEU A 153 -2.46 -2.10 3.39
CA LEU A 153 -2.37 -3.38 4.10
C LEU A 153 -3.73 -3.82 4.68
N LEU A 154 -4.53 -2.88 5.18
CA LEU A 154 -5.90 -3.12 5.64
C LEU A 154 -6.82 -3.50 4.48
N GLN A 155 -6.74 -2.78 3.36
CA GLN A 155 -7.55 -3.06 2.18
C GLN A 155 -7.25 -4.45 1.59
N GLN A 156 -5.97 -4.86 1.57
CA GLN A 156 -5.56 -6.19 1.13
C GLN A 156 -5.83 -7.29 2.17
N GLY A 157 -6.35 -6.94 3.36
CA GLY A 157 -6.61 -7.89 4.43
C GLY A 157 -5.34 -8.58 4.94
N LEU A 158 -4.21 -7.87 4.93
CA LEU A 158 -2.93 -8.35 5.48
C LEU A 158 -2.84 -8.06 6.98
N ILE A 159 -3.50 -7.00 7.44
CA ILE A 159 -3.61 -6.65 8.85
C ILE A 159 -5.06 -6.36 9.24
N ALA A 160 -5.36 -6.42 10.54
CA ALA A 160 -6.60 -5.94 11.10
C ALA A 160 -6.33 -5.01 12.30
N ARG A 161 -7.19 -4.00 12.47
CA ARG A 161 -7.20 -3.13 13.66
C ARG A 161 -8.19 -3.70 14.68
N THR A 162 -7.73 -3.91 15.91
CA THR A 162 -8.56 -4.30 17.05
C THR A 162 -8.48 -3.24 18.15
N PRO A 163 -9.39 -3.22 19.13
CA PRO A 163 -9.28 -2.32 20.28
C PRO A 163 -7.96 -2.47 21.06
N ARG A 164 -7.32 -3.65 20.97
CA ARG A 164 -6.06 -3.96 21.67
C ARG A 164 -4.81 -3.60 20.85
N GLY A 165 -4.96 -3.30 19.56
CA GLY A 165 -3.84 -3.04 18.65
C GLY A 165 -4.00 -3.69 17.27
N ARG A 166 -2.93 -3.66 16.48
CA ARG A 166 -2.85 -4.23 15.14
C ARG A 166 -2.47 -5.70 15.23
N VAL A 167 -3.14 -6.52 14.43
CA VAL A 167 -2.87 -7.96 14.31
C VAL A 167 -2.65 -8.32 12.85
N LEU A 168 -1.78 -9.31 12.60
CA LEU A 168 -1.64 -9.89 11.26
C LEU A 168 -2.84 -10.77 10.95
N ALA A 169 -3.33 -10.65 9.72
CA ALA A 169 -4.31 -11.57 9.16
C ALA A 169 -3.61 -12.75 8.46
N ALA A 170 -4.35 -13.80 8.15
CA ALA A 170 -3.83 -15.01 7.50
C ALA A 170 -3.11 -14.70 6.16
N GLY A 171 -3.55 -13.66 5.44
CA GLY A 171 -2.92 -13.22 4.20
C GLY A 171 -1.47 -12.78 4.39
N ALA A 172 -1.16 -12.07 5.47
CA ALA A 172 0.20 -11.62 5.77
C ALA A 172 1.14 -12.78 6.08
N TRP A 173 0.70 -13.76 6.86
CA TRP A 173 1.50 -14.95 7.17
C TRP A 173 1.89 -15.72 5.90
N ARG A 174 0.92 -15.99 5.03
CA ARG A 174 1.17 -16.63 3.72
C ARG A 174 2.12 -15.83 2.84
N HIS A 175 1.92 -14.51 2.80
CA HIS A 175 2.76 -13.63 2.00
C HIS A 175 4.22 -13.58 2.52
N LEU A 176 4.41 -13.57 3.85
CA LEU A 176 5.74 -13.59 4.46
C LEU A 176 6.41 -14.97 4.40
N GLY A 177 5.68 -16.03 4.05
CA GLY A 177 6.17 -17.41 4.11
C GLY A 177 6.40 -17.91 5.54
N LEU A 178 5.67 -17.35 6.51
CA LEU A 178 5.78 -17.68 7.94
C LEU A 178 4.56 -18.47 8.40
N GLU A 179 4.74 -19.40 9.34
CA GLU A 179 3.63 -20.08 9.98
C GLU A 179 3.02 -19.22 11.08
N PRO A 180 1.68 -19.07 11.12
CA PRO A 180 1.04 -18.39 12.23
C PRO A 180 1.29 -19.17 13.53
N PRO A 181 1.50 -18.50 14.67
CA PRO A 181 1.63 -19.19 15.94
C PRO A 181 0.37 -20.03 16.18
N ARG A 182 0.57 -21.28 16.59
CA ARG A 182 -0.53 -22.18 16.94
C ARG A 182 -1.38 -21.45 17.97
N ALA A 183 -2.67 -21.28 17.67
CA ALA A 183 -3.61 -20.77 18.65
C ALA A 183 -3.45 -21.64 19.90
N GLN A 184 -3.00 -21.05 21.00
CA GLN A 184 -3.15 -21.71 22.29
C GLN A 184 -4.65 -21.90 22.43
N ALA A 185 -5.09 -23.16 22.28
CA ALA A 185 -6.45 -23.55 22.61
C ALA A 185 -6.71 -22.98 24.00
N GLN A 186 -7.56 -21.95 24.07
CA GLN A 186 -8.01 -21.43 25.35
C GLN A 186 -8.62 -22.62 26.06
N GLY A 187 -7.93 -23.06 27.11
CA GLY A 187 -8.28 -24.25 27.86
C GLY A 187 -9.74 -24.18 28.26
N ALA A 188 -10.42 -25.30 28.08
CA ALA A 188 -11.65 -25.60 28.78
C ALA A 188 -11.41 -25.32 30.29
N LEU A 189 -11.86 -24.16 30.75
CA LEU A 189 -11.79 -23.71 32.14
C LEU A 189 -13.21 -23.37 32.60
N PHE A 190 -14.13 -24.30 32.38
CA PHE A 190 -15.38 -24.42 33.11
C PHE A 190 -15.75 -25.91 33.12
N ASP A 191 -15.30 -26.61 34.17
CA ASP A 191 -15.99 -27.76 34.76
C ASP A 191 -15.29 -28.09 36.10
N GLY A 192 -15.99 -27.80 37.19
CA GLY A 192 -15.56 -27.97 38.57
C GLY A 192 -16.58 -27.36 39.53
#